data_AF-A0A1L8FDM9-F1
#
_entry.id   AF-A0A1L8FDM9-F1
#
_cell.length_a   1.000
_cell.length_b   1.000
_cell.length_c   1.000
_cell.angle_alpha   90.00
_cell.angle_beta   90.00
_cell.angle_gamma   90.00
#
_symmetry.space_group_name_H-M   'P 1'
#
loop_
_entity.id
_entity.type
_entity.pdbx_description
1 polymer ?
#
loop_
_entity_poly.entity_id
_entity_poly.type
_entity_poly.pdbx_seq_one_letter_code
_entity_poly.pdbx_strand_id
1 'polypeptide(L)'
;MAEALAKQLAGYKAQLQQVESVITANGKNDDLLKLKKDLQEVIELTKDLLSSQPSEVTDDSCDVAFTSGNQWWKVGERCMAIWSDDGQWYEAEIEEIDEENGTAAITFAGYGNAEVTSLLNLRPVELGRKAKEDSGNLPMSKKEMIAAQREHKKKKALKKVQRIKELEQEREDQKVKWQHFNNKAYSKNKKGQVKRSIFASPVSVMGKVGVGTCGIADKPMTQYHDTSKYNVRHLMPQ
;
A
#
# COMPACT_ATOMS: atom_id res chain seq x y z
N MET A 1 -17.94 -17.07 35.88
CA MET A 1 -17.67 -15.69 35.41
C MET A 1 -18.84 -15.14 34.60
N ALA A 2 -19.37 -15.89 33.62
CA ALA A 2 -20.59 -15.54 32.88
C ALA A 2 -21.81 -15.20 33.76
N GLU A 3 -22.09 -16.01 34.80
CA GLU A 3 -23.24 -15.77 35.70
C GLU A 3 -23.14 -14.43 36.47
N ALA A 4 -21.94 -14.07 36.92
CA ALA A 4 -21.70 -12.78 37.57
C ALA A 4 -21.93 -11.61 36.60
N LEU A 5 -21.46 -11.77 35.35
CA LEU A 5 -21.65 -10.76 34.31
C LEU A 5 -23.13 -10.60 33.92
N ALA A 6 -23.88 -11.70 33.85
CA ALA A 6 -25.31 -11.70 33.59
C ALA A 6 -26.10 -10.99 34.70
N LYS A 7 -25.71 -11.17 35.97
CA LYS A 7 -26.29 -10.46 37.11
C LYS A 7 -25.99 -8.96 37.06
N GLN A 8 -24.77 -8.57 36.66
CA GLN A 8 -24.41 -7.16 36.45
C GLN A 8 -25.22 -6.54 35.30
N LEU A 9 -25.37 -7.26 34.19
CA LEU A 9 -26.19 -6.84 33.04
C LEU A 9 -27.65 -6.59 33.45
N ALA A 10 -28.24 -7.47 34.25
CA ALA A 10 -29.58 -7.26 34.80
C ALA A 10 -29.68 -5.99 35.66
N GLY A 11 -28.65 -5.70 36.46
CA GLY A 11 -28.54 -4.47 37.25
C GLY A 11 -28.48 -3.21 36.37
N TYR A 12 -27.63 -3.20 35.34
CA TYR A 12 -27.53 -2.07 34.41
C TYR A 12 -28.82 -1.83 33.63
N LYS A 13 -29.51 -2.90 33.22
CA LYS A 13 -30.85 -2.80 32.59
C LYS A 13 -31.88 -2.14 33.51
N ALA A 14 -31.90 -2.50 34.79
CA ALA A 14 -32.81 -1.91 35.76
C ALA A 14 -32.51 -0.41 36.00
N GLN A 15 -31.22 -0.05 36.07
CA GLN A 15 -30.79 1.36 36.18
C GLN A 15 -31.21 2.17 34.95
N LEU A 16 -31.04 1.61 33.74
CA LEU A 16 -31.46 2.25 32.51
C LEU A 16 -32.97 2.50 32.49
N GLN A 17 -33.78 1.52 32.90
CA GLN A 17 -35.24 1.69 33.00
C GLN A 17 -35.62 2.80 33.99
N GLN A 18 -34.92 2.89 35.13
CA GLN A 18 -35.13 3.96 36.08
C GLN A 18 -34.82 5.33 35.46
N VAL A 19 -33.67 5.47 34.79
CA VAL A 19 -33.27 6.71 34.10
C VAL A 19 -34.28 7.09 33.02
N GLU A 20 -34.76 6.13 32.23
CA GLU A 20 -35.80 6.36 31.22
C GLU A 20 -37.12 6.83 31.84
N SER A 21 -37.55 6.23 32.95
CA SER A 21 -38.75 6.67 33.67
C SER A 21 -38.63 8.12 34.15
N VAL A 22 -37.45 8.52 34.65
CA VAL A 22 -37.17 9.88 35.12
C VAL A 22 -37.17 10.87 33.95
N ILE A 23 -36.61 10.49 32.79
CA ILE A 23 -36.65 11.31 31.57
C ILE A 23 -38.10 11.51 31.10
N THR A 24 -38.94 10.47 31.16
CA THR A 24 -40.35 10.57 30.78
C THR A 24 -41.18 11.39 31.75
N ALA A 25 -40.85 11.36 33.06
CA ALA A 25 -41.61 12.05 34.10
C ALA A 25 -41.20 13.53 34.27
N ASN A 26 -39.90 13.85 34.20
CA ASN A 26 -39.36 15.19 34.51
C ASN A 26 -38.86 15.97 33.28
N GLY A 27 -39.16 15.52 32.05
CA GLY A 27 -38.75 16.18 30.82
C GLY A 27 -37.27 15.98 30.47
N LYS A 28 -36.90 16.39 29.25
CA LYS A 28 -35.54 16.20 28.70
C LYS A 28 -34.49 16.99 29.49
N ASN A 29 -33.74 16.29 30.33
CA ASN A 29 -32.50 16.76 30.93
C ASN A 29 -31.32 16.17 30.15
N ASP A 30 -30.39 17.01 29.68
CA ASP A 30 -29.26 16.58 28.85
C ASP A 30 -28.31 15.63 29.59
N ASP A 31 -28.15 15.81 30.91
CA ASP A 31 -27.35 14.92 31.76
C ASP A 31 -27.94 13.51 31.85
N LEU A 32 -29.27 13.40 31.90
CA LEU A 32 -29.95 12.10 31.92
C LEU A 32 -29.88 11.42 30.54
N LEU A 33 -29.90 12.20 29.44
CA LEU A 33 -29.69 11.68 28.10
C LEU A 33 -28.27 11.16 27.90
N LYS A 34 -27.27 11.83 28.48
CA LYS A 34 -25.88 11.37 28.50
C LYS A 34 -25.75 10.08 29.31
N LEU A 35 -26.27 10.06 30.54
CA LEU A 35 -26.26 8.87 31.39
C LEU A 35 -26.97 7.68 30.74
N LYS A 36 -28.08 7.92 30.04
CA LYS A 36 -28.77 6.89 29.25
C LYS A 36 -27.85 6.28 28.18
N LYS A 37 -27.15 7.11 27.41
CA LYS A 37 -26.22 6.64 26.36
C LYS A 37 -25.06 5.85 26.98
N ASP A 38 -24.44 6.40 28.02
CA ASP A 38 -23.32 5.74 28.71
C ASP A 38 -23.75 4.36 29.26
N LEU A 39 -24.96 4.25 29.84
CA LEU A 39 -25.52 2.96 30.30
C LEU A 39 -25.83 1.99 29.15
N GLN A 40 -26.30 2.50 28.00
CA GLN A 40 -26.54 1.67 26.81
C GLN A 40 -25.23 1.05 26.30
N GLU A 41 -24.15 1.84 26.22
CA GLU A 41 -22.82 1.37 25.81
C GLU A 41 -22.28 0.30 26.78
N VAL A 42 -22.41 0.51 28.10
CA VAL A 42 -21.97 -0.49 29.09
C VAL A 42 -22.74 -1.80 28.94
N ILE A 43 -24.06 -1.75 28.70
CA ILE A 43 -24.88 -2.94 28.49
C ILE A 43 -24.45 -3.68 27.21
N GLU A 44 -24.14 -2.96 26.13
CA GLU A 44 -23.70 -3.54 24.86
C GLU A 44 -22.35 -4.25 25.02
N LEU A 45 -21.34 -3.57 25.58
CA LEU A 45 -20.04 -4.18 25.86
C LEU A 45 -20.15 -5.40 26.77
N THR A 46 -21.05 -5.37 27.75
CA THR A 46 -21.30 -6.49 28.66
C THR A 46 -21.98 -7.67 27.93
N LYS A 47 -22.91 -7.39 27.00
CA LYS A 47 -23.54 -8.41 26.15
C LYS A 47 -22.52 -9.05 25.22
N ASP A 48 -21.66 -8.26 24.60
CA ASP A 48 -20.62 -8.75 23.69
C ASP A 48 -19.63 -9.66 24.44
N LEU A 49 -19.26 -9.27 25.67
CA LEU A 49 -18.37 -10.09 26.51
C LEU A 49 -19.02 -11.41 26.93
N LEU A 50 -20.35 -11.44 27.12
CA LEU A 50 -21.11 -12.68 27.33
C LEU A 50 -21.20 -13.51 26.05
N SER A 51 -21.45 -12.89 24.91
CA SER A 51 -21.55 -13.56 23.61
C SER A 51 -20.20 -14.11 23.12
N SER A 52 -19.08 -13.50 23.52
CA SER A 52 -17.73 -13.96 23.19
C SER A 52 -17.25 -15.10 24.09
N GLN A 53 -17.95 -15.42 25.18
CA GLN A 53 -17.66 -16.60 26.00
C GLN A 53 -18.34 -17.83 25.37
N PRO A 54 -17.59 -18.90 25.04
CA PRO A 54 -18.18 -20.12 24.51
C PRO A 54 -18.93 -20.85 25.64
N SER A 55 -20.26 -20.82 25.61
CA SER A 55 -21.13 -21.72 26.38
C SER A 55 -22.18 -22.35 25.48
N GLU A 56 -22.29 -23.67 25.61
CA GLU A 56 -23.03 -24.62 24.80
C GLU A 56 -24.55 -24.34 24.73
N VAL A 57 -25.10 -24.59 23.52
CA VAL A 57 -26.50 -24.88 23.14
C VAL A 57 -27.64 -23.96 23.61
N THR A 58 -28.29 -23.27 22.66
CA THR A 58 -29.68 -23.55 22.23
C THR A 58 -30.01 -22.84 20.91
N ASP A 59 -30.85 -23.53 20.14
CA ASP A 59 -31.37 -23.33 18.78
C ASP A 59 -32.22 -22.06 18.55
N ASP A 60 -32.42 -21.76 17.26
CA ASP A 60 -33.46 -20.92 16.60
C ASP A 60 -33.12 -19.47 16.15
N SER A 61 -32.76 -19.38 14.86
CA SER A 61 -33.28 -18.47 13.82
C SER A 61 -33.24 -16.94 14.00
N CYS A 62 -32.24 -16.28 13.38
CA CYS A 62 -32.46 -15.20 12.41
C CYS A 62 -31.16 -14.91 11.63
N ASP A 63 -31.08 -15.43 10.41
CA ASP A 63 -29.89 -15.39 9.56
C ASP A 63 -29.72 -14.01 8.88
N VAL A 64 -29.10 -13.07 9.59
CA VAL A 64 -28.49 -11.85 9.02
C VAL A 64 -27.32 -11.36 9.91
N ALA A 65 -26.23 -12.13 10.02
CA ALA A 65 -24.94 -11.59 10.44
C ALA A 65 -23.80 -12.60 10.24
N PHE A 66 -22.83 -12.22 9.40
CA PHE A 66 -21.40 -12.49 9.54
C PHE A 66 -21.02 -13.74 10.36
N THR A 67 -21.12 -14.92 9.74
CA THR A 67 -20.63 -16.16 10.34
C THR A 67 -19.11 -16.28 10.14
N SER A 68 -18.35 -15.71 11.07
CA SER A 68 -17.01 -16.21 11.41
C SER A 68 -17.12 -17.37 12.41
N GLY A 69 -18.07 -18.27 12.20
CA GLY A 69 -18.26 -19.49 12.99
C GLY A 69 -17.89 -20.68 12.15
N ASN A 70 -16.88 -21.46 12.58
CA ASN A 70 -16.44 -22.75 12.05
C ASN A 70 -17.16 -23.21 10.78
N GLN A 71 -16.79 -22.60 9.65
CA GLN A 71 -17.40 -22.97 8.39
C GLN A 71 -16.74 -24.26 7.92
N TRP A 72 -17.51 -25.34 7.93
CA TRP A 72 -17.09 -26.61 7.36
C TRP A 72 -17.15 -26.48 5.84
N TRP A 73 -15.99 -26.48 5.21
CA TRP A 73 -15.85 -26.39 3.77
C TRP A 73 -16.16 -27.72 3.10
N LYS A 74 -16.85 -27.69 1.95
CA LYS A 74 -16.97 -28.86 1.06
C LYS A 74 -16.40 -28.60 -0.33
N VAL A 75 -16.00 -29.67 -1.00
CA VAL A 75 -15.60 -29.63 -2.41
C VAL A 75 -16.77 -29.09 -3.26
N GLY A 76 -16.46 -28.18 -4.18
CA GLY A 76 -17.41 -27.46 -5.02
C GLY A 76 -18.04 -26.22 -4.38
N GLU A 77 -17.68 -25.86 -3.15
CA GLU A 77 -18.13 -24.60 -2.56
C GLU A 77 -17.31 -23.41 -3.06
N ARG A 78 -18.00 -22.26 -3.18
CA ARG A 78 -17.36 -20.98 -3.48
C ARG A 78 -16.91 -20.32 -2.19
N CYS A 79 -15.65 -19.88 -2.17
CA CYS A 79 -15.00 -19.21 -1.06
C CYS A 79 -14.26 -17.96 -1.55
N MET A 80 -13.92 -17.05 -0.64
CA MET A 80 -12.89 -16.05 -0.87
C MET A 80 -11.57 -16.53 -0.32
N ALA A 81 -10.50 -16.36 -1.09
CA ALA A 81 -9.15 -16.75 -0.72
C ALA A 81 -8.13 -15.67 -1.11
N ILE A 82 -7.01 -15.63 -0.39
CA ILE A 82 -5.90 -14.71 -0.67
C ILE A 82 -5.07 -15.27 -1.82
N TRP A 83 -4.77 -14.45 -2.83
CA TRP A 83 -3.83 -14.82 -3.90
C TRP A 83 -2.39 -14.49 -3.50
N SER A 84 -1.47 -15.44 -3.65
CA SER A 84 -0.08 -15.30 -3.18
C SER A 84 0.73 -14.18 -3.85
N ASP A 85 0.38 -13.77 -5.07
CA ASP A 85 1.15 -12.77 -5.83
C ASP A 85 0.92 -11.33 -5.32
N ASP A 86 -0.29 -11.01 -4.85
CA ASP A 86 -0.69 -9.65 -4.48
C ASP A 86 -1.30 -9.53 -3.08
N GLY A 87 -1.55 -10.65 -2.40
CA GLY A 87 -2.13 -10.70 -1.06
C GLY A 87 -3.59 -10.25 -0.99
N GLN A 88 -4.30 -10.19 -2.11
CA GLN A 88 -5.69 -9.72 -2.17
C GLN A 88 -6.68 -10.90 -2.18
N TRP A 89 -7.89 -10.62 -1.72
CA TRP A 89 -8.96 -11.62 -1.66
C TRP A 89 -9.69 -11.73 -2.98
N TYR A 90 -9.76 -12.93 -3.53
CA TYR A 90 -10.47 -13.25 -4.76
C TYR A 90 -11.46 -14.38 -4.54
N GLU A 91 -12.51 -14.40 -5.36
CA GLU A 91 -13.45 -15.51 -5.41
C GLU A 91 -12.76 -16.74 -6.00
N ALA A 92 -12.91 -17.88 -5.33
CA ALA A 92 -12.37 -19.16 -5.71
C ALA A 92 -13.38 -20.27 -5.43
N GLU A 93 -13.19 -21.42 -6.08
CA GLU A 93 -13.97 -22.62 -5.87
C GLU A 93 -13.07 -23.71 -5.29
N ILE A 94 -13.55 -24.41 -4.27
CA ILE A 94 -12.81 -25.49 -3.63
C ILE A 94 -12.86 -26.73 -4.52
N GLU A 95 -11.69 -27.19 -4.96
CA GLU A 95 -11.56 -28.35 -5.84
C GLU A 95 -11.25 -29.62 -5.06
N GLU A 96 -10.43 -29.52 -4.02
CA GLU A 96 -10.05 -30.63 -3.15
C GLU A 96 -9.79 -30.15 -1.73
N ILE A 97 -10.08 -30.98 -0.73
CA ILE A 97 -9.86 -30.69 0.69
C ILE A 97 -9.01 -31.79 1.29
N ASP A 98 -7.87 -31.41 1.85
CA ASP A 98 -7.00 -32.27 2.63
C ASP A 98 -7.32 -32.10 4.12
N GLU A 99 -8.20 -32.95 4.64
CA GLU A 99 -8.59 -32.92 6.07
C GLU A 99 -7.41 -33.23 7.00
N GLU A 100 -6.43 -34.03 6.57
CA GLU A 100 -5.24 -34.38 7.36
C GLU A 100 -4.33 -33.17 7.61
N ASN A 101 -4.17 -32.31 6.60
CA ASN A 101 -3.29 -31.14 6.66
C ASN A 101 -4.03 -29.84 6.98
N GLY A 102 -5.37 -29.84 6.96
CA GLY A 102 -6.19 -28.64 7.12
C GLY A 102 -6.04 -27.65 5.96
N THR A 103 -5.74 -28.15 4.76
CA THR A 103 -5.52 -27.37 3.54
C THR A 103 -6.58 -27.70 2.49
N ALA A 104 -6.81 -26.79 1.56
CA ALA A 104 -7.67 -27.00 0.41
C ALA A 104 -6.99 -26.51 -0.86
N ALA A 105 -7.13 -27.28 -1.93
CA ALA A 105 -6.85 -26.82 -3.28
C ALA A 105 -8.06 -26.05 -3.80
N ILE A 106 -7.83 -24.80 -4.19
CA ILE A 106 -8.84 -23.88 -4.67
C ILE A 106 -8.48 -23.39 -6.07
N THR A 107 -9.47 -23.16 -6.91
CA THR A 107 -9.30 -22.58 -8.24
C THR A 107 -9.94 -21.20 -8.31
N PHE A 108 -9.15 -20.17 -8.64
CA PHE A 108 -9.62 -18.79 -8.68
C PHE A 108 -10.56 -18.53 -9.87
N ALA A 109 -11.74 -17.95 -9.57
CA ALA A 109 -12.74 -17.62 -10.56
C ALA A 109 -12.21 -16.55 -11.54
N GLY A 110 -12.35 -16.81 -12.84
CA GLY A 110 -11.97 -15.90 -13.92
C GLY A 110 -10.51 -15.98 -14.39
N TYR A 111 -9.63 -16.64 -13.66
CA TYR A 111 -8.22 -16.86 -14.05
C TYR A 111 -7.89 -18.33 -14.27
N GLY A 112 -8.58 -19.26 -13.57
CA GLY A 112 -8.34 -20.70 -13.72
C GLY A 112 -7.02 -21.19 -13.12
N ASN A 113 -6.40 -20.37 -12.27
CA ASN A 113 -5.21 -20.76 -11.51
C ASN A 113 -5.66 -21.52 -10.27
N ALA A 114 -5.07 -22.70 -10.03
CA ALA A 114 -5.26 -23.48 -8.82
C ALA A 114 -4.14 -23.18 -7.81
N GLU A 115 -4.51 -23.03 -6.54
CA GLU A 115 -3.59 -22.75 -5.44
C GLU A 115 -3.99 -23.55 -4.19
N VAL A 116 -3.02 -23.97 -3.38
CA VAL A 116 -3.27 -24.65 -2.11
C VAL A 116 -3.23 -23.62 -0.99
N THR A 117 -4.32 -23.49 -0.24
CA THR A 117 -4.44 -22.57 0.89
C THR A 117 -4.97 -23.27 2.13
N SER A 118 -4.79 -22.65 3.30
CA SER A 118 -5.32 -23.20 4.56
C SER A 118 -6.83 -22.95 4.65
N LEU A 119 -7.57 -23.95 5.15
CA LEU A 119 -9.01 -23.84 5.41
C LEU A 119 -9.36 -22.68 6.37
N LEU A 120 -8.43 -22.32 7.26
CA LEU A 120 -8.56 -21.20 8.19
C LEU A 120 -8.48 -19.83 7.50
N ASN A 121 -7.82 -19.77 6.34
CA ASN A 121 -7.66 -18.55 5.54
C ASN A 121 -8.76 -18.39 4.50
N LEU A 122 -9.71 -19.31 4.41
CA LEU A 122 -10.87 -19.20 3.53
C LEU A 122 -11.99 -18.42 4.22
N ARG A 123 -12.74 -17.65 3.42
CA ARG A 123 -13.92 -16.91 3.89
C ARG A 123 -15.15 -17.24 3.06
N PRO A 124 -16.36 -17.23 3.63
CA PRO A 124 -17.59 -17.34 2.85
C PRO A 124 -17.67 -16.26 1.78
N VAL A 125 -18.18 -16.62 0.61
CA VAL A 125 -18.61 -15.63 -0.38
C VAL A 125 -19.86 -14.96 0.17
N GLU A 126 -19.84 -13.65 0.39
CA GLU A 126 -21.00 -12.87 0.84
C GLU A 126 -22.15 -13.01 -0.18
N LEU A 127 -23.04 -13.99 0.03
CA LEU A 127 -24.20 -14.27 -0.80
C LEU A 127 -25.35 -13.31 -0.45
N GLY A 128 -25.03 -12.00 -0.43
CA GLY A 128 -25.91 -10.93 0.05
C GLY A 128 -25.89 -9.66 -0.79
N ARG A 129 -25.21 -9.67 -1.95
CA ARG A 129 -25.34 -8.60 -2.97
C ARG A 129 -25.74 -9.20 -4.31
N LYS A 130 -26.98 -9.71 -4.39
CA LYS A 130 -27.69 -9.66 -5.68
C LYS A 130 -27.76 -8.19 -6.07
N ALA A 131 -27.22 -7.89 -7.25
CA ALA A 131 -27.20 -6.57 -7.86
C ALA A 131 -28.52 -5.82 -7.66
N LYS A 132 -28.49 -4.73 -6.89
CA LYS A 132 -29.34 -3.58 -7.22
C LYS A 132 -28.65 -2.86 -8.36
N GLU A 133 -29.06 -3.17 -9.58
CA GLU A 133 -28.96 -2.19 -10.67
C GLU A 133 -29.91 -1.03 -10.32
N ASP A 134 -29.36 0.02 -9.72
CA ASP A 134 -29.60 1.39 -10.21
C ASP A 134 -28.52 2.34 -9.64
N SER A 135 -27.87 3.06 -10.56
CA SER A 135 -26.95 4.19 -10.36
C SER A 135 -25.61 3.99 -9.63
N GLY A 136 -24.55 3.69 -10.40
CA GLY A 136 -23.32 4.49 -10.26
C GLY A 136 -21.95 3.83 -10.06
N ASN A 137 -21.78 2.50 -10.10
CA ASN A 137 -20.42 1.93 -10.09
C ASN A 137 -20.35 0.54 -10.72
N LEU A 138 -20.07 0.50 -12.03
CA LEU A 138 -19.57 -0.72 -12.67
C LEU A 138 -18.14 -0.96 -12.19
N PRO A 139 -17.75 -2.21 -11.82
CA PRO A 139 -16.34 -2.52 -11.61
C PRO A 139 -15.60 -2.30 -12.93
N MET A 140 -14.62 -1.39 -12.92
CA MET A 140 -13.84 -0.98 -14.10
C MET A 140 -13.43 -2.21 -14.91
N SER A 141 -13.78 -2.24 -16.19
CA SER A 141 -13.47 -3.36 -17.08
C SER A 141 -11.95 -3.65 -17.03
N LYS A 142 -11.53 -4.91 -17.16
CA LYS A 142 -10.11 -5.32 -17.24
C LYS A 142 -9.31 -4.44 -18.23
N LYS A 143 -9.96 -3.98 -19.30
CA LYS A 143 -9.42 -3.04 -20.28
C LYS A 143 -9.19 -1.62 -19.72
N GLU A 144 -10.07 -1.16 -18.87
CA GLU A 144 -10.05 0.15 -18.22
C GLU A 144 -9.05 0.20 -17.07
N MET A 145 -8.91 -0.89 -16.31
CA MET A 145 -7.85 -1.03 -15.30
C MET A 145 -6.44 -0.96 -15.93
N ILE A 146 -6.25 -1.64 -17.06
CA ILE A 146 -4.99 -1.55 -17.84
C ILE A 146 -4.77 -0.14 -18.39
N ALA A 147 -5.83 0.55 -18.81
CA ALA A 147 -5.75 1.94 -19.27
C ALA A 147 -5.38 2.90 -18.14
N ALA A 148 -6.01 2.78 -16.98
CA ALA A 148 -5.73 3.58 -15.78
C ALA A 148 -4.28 3.37 -15.28
N GLN A 149 -3.78 2.14 -15.31
CA GLN A 149 -2.39 1.84 -14.96
C GLN A 149 -1.41 2.49 -15.95
N ARG A 150 -1.70 2.44 -17.26
CA ARG A 150 -0.91 3.11 -18.30
C ARG A 150 -0.95 4.63 -18.17
N GLU A 151 -2.10 5.22 -17.87
CA GLU A 151 -2.27 6.65 -17.68
C GLU A 151 -1.53 7.14 -16.43
N HIS A 152 -1.64 6.41 -15.32
CA HIS A 152 -0.89 6.70 -14.10
C HIS A 152 0.63 6.62 -14.34
N LYS A 153 1.10 5.63 -15.10
CA LYS A 153 2.52 5.52 -15.50
C LYS A 153 2.94 6.69 -16.40
N LYS A 154 2.11 7.10 -17.34
CA LYS A 154 2.35 8.30 -18.19
C LYS A 154 2.40 9.57 -17.36
N LYS A 155 1.47 9.77 -16.42
CA LYS A 155 1.41 10.93 -15.51
C LYS A 155 2.64 11.01 -14.61
N LYS A 156 3.09 9.88 -14.06
CA LYS A 156 4.35 9.80 -13.29
C LYS A 156 5.57 10.14 -14.15
N ALA A 157 5.64 9.60 -15.37
CA ALA A 157 6.74 9.89 -16.29
C ALA A 157 6.77 11.38 -16.69
N LEU A 158 5.62 11.96 -17.03
CA LEU A 158 5.47 13.39 -17.35
C LEU A 158 5.90 14.28 -16.19
N LYS A 159 5.43 13.98 -14.96
CA LYS A 159 5.83 14.75 -13.76
C LYS A 159 7.33 14.66 -13.51
N LYS A 160 7.95 13.49 -13.75
CA LYS A 160 9.41 13.32 -13.65
C LYS A 160 10.15 14.15 -14.70
N VAL A 161 9.70 14.13 -15.95
CA VAL A 161 10.28 14.93 -17.04
C VAL A 161 10.14 16.43 -16.77
N GLN A 162 8.99 16.88 -16.26
CA GLN A 162 8.79 18.29 -15.87
C GLN A 162 9.74 18.71 -14.76
N ARG A 163 9.88 17.91 -13.69
CA ARG A 163 10.83 18.20 -12.61
C ARG A 163 12.27 18.29 -13.12
N ILE A 164 12.67 17.39 -14.03
CA ILE A 164 14.02 17.41 -14.62
C ILE A 164 14.20 18.66 -15.48
N LYS A 165 13.18 19.02 -16.29
CA LYS A 165 13.20 20.23 -17.13
C LYS A 165 13.29 21.51 -16.30
N GLU A 166 12.56 21.58 -15.19
CA GLU A 166 12.59 22.71 -14.26
C GLU A 166 13.98 22.87 -13.62
N LEU A 167 14.57 21.78 -13.12
CA LEU A 167 15.95 21.78 -12.61
C LEU A 167 16.97 22.19 -13.68
N GLU A 168 16.79 21.75 -14.93
CA GLU A 168 17.67 22.16 -16.04
C GLU A 168 17.49 23.63 -16.41
N GLN A 169 16.27 24.15 -16.35
CA GLN A 169 15.99 25.56 -16.58
C GLN A 169 16.60 26.43 -15.48
N GLU A 170 16.47 26.04 -14.21
CA GLU A 170 17.15 26.74 -13.10
C GLU A 170 18.67 26.77 -13.29
N ARG A 171 19.26 25.66 -13.77
CA ARG A 171 20.69 25.59 -14.10
C ARG A 171 21.06 26.55 -15.25
N GLU A 172 20.25 26.62 -16.30
CA GLU A 172 20.46 27.56 -17.40
C GLU A 172 20.26 29.01 -16.97
N ASP A 173 19.27 29.31 -16.12
CA ASP A 173 19.05 30.65 -15.58
C ASP A 173 20.23 31.10 -14.70
N GLN A 174 20.77 30.20 -13.87
CA GLN A 174 21.99 30.44 -13.10
C GLN A 174 23.19 30.73 -14.02
N LYS A 175 23.33 29.96 -15.10
CA LYS A 175 24.37 30.16 -16.12
C LYS A 175 24.19 31.49 -16.86
N VAL A 176 22.99 31.85 -17.29
CA VAL A 176 22.69 33.13 -17.95
C VAL A 176 22.95 34.30 -17.00
N LYS A 177 22.53 34.18 -15.74
CA LYS A 177 22.80 35.18 -14.70
C LYS A 177 24.30 35.37 -14.48
N TRP A 178 25.07 34.27 -14.46
CA TRP A 178 26.53 34.32 -14.38
C TRP A 178 27.16 34.93 -15.63
N GLN A 179 26.69 34.57 -16.83
CA GLN A 179 27.13 35.19 -18.08
C GLN A 179 26.85 36.70 -18.11
N HIS A 180 25.69 37.13 -17.61
CA HIS A 180 25.35 38.56 -17.51
C HIS A 180 26.27 39.28 -16.52
N PHE A 181 26.55 38.69 -15.35
CA PHE A 181 27.53 39.20 -14.39
C PHE A 181 28.91 39.33 -15.01
N ASN A 182 29.37 38.28 -15.71
CA ASN A 182 30.64 38.24 -16.41
C ASN A 182 30.72 39.34 -17.49
N ASN A 183 29.74 39.40 -18.40
CA ASN A 183 29.71 40.41 -19.47
C ASN A 183 29.64 41.85 -18.89
N LYS A 184 28.90 42.07 -17.81
CA LYS A 184 28.85 43.36 -17.11
C LYS A 184 30.19 43.75 -16.52
N ALA A 185 30.93 42.79 -15.94
CA ALA A 185 32.27 43.02 -15.41
C ALA A 185 33.31 43.36 -16.50
N TYR A 186 33.18 42.77 -17.70
CA TYR A 186 34.12 42.98 -18.81
C TYR A 186 33.71 44.07 -19.83
N SER A 187 32.48 44.60 -19.80
CA SER A 187 32.06 45.67 -20.73
C SER A 187 32.72 47.02 -20.47
N LYS A 188 33.31 47.22 -19.27
CA LYS A 188 34.09 48.42 -18.96
C LYS A 188 35.53 48.24 -19.44
N ASN A 189 35.78 48.68 -20.67
CA ASN A 189 37.09 48.86 -21.34
C ASN A 189 38.33 48.49 -20.50
N LYS A 190 38.78 47.23 -20.60
CA LYS A 190 40.14 46.83 -20.23
C LYS A 190 40.79 46.05 -21.37
N LYS A 191 41.63 46.75 -22.14
CA LYS A 191 42.49 46.19 -23.18
C LYS A 191 43.54 45.30 -22.51
N GLY A 192 43.57 44.00 -22.81
CA GLY A 192 44.64 43.08 -22.38
C GLY A 192 44.24 41.84 -21.56
N GLN A 193 42.97 41.61 -21.23
CA GLN A 193 42.53 40.38 -20.55
C GLN A 193 42.09 39.27 -21.53
N VAL A 194 42.57 38.05 -21.30
CA VAL A 194 42.28 36.86 -22.11
C VAL A 194 40.81 36.45 -21.95
N LYS A 195 40.07 36.44 -23.07
CA LYS A 195 38.60 36.27 -23.13
C LYS A 195 38.06 34.87 -22.78
N ARG A 196 38.92 33.90 -22.46
CA ARG A 196 38.55 32.48 -22.26
C ARG A 196 39.03 31.99 -20.90
N SER A 197 38.10 31.56 -20.05
CA SER A 197 38.39 31.02 -18.72
C SER A 197 39.15 29.70 -18.83
N ILE A 198 40.23 29.55 -18.05
CA ILE A 198 40.99 28.29 -17.93
C ILE A 198 40.17 27.16 -17.27
N PHE A 199 39.00 27.49 -16.70
CA PHE A 199 38.03 26.55 -16.13
C PHE A 199 36.77 26.41 -17.00
N ALA A 200 36.76 26.95 -18.21
CA ALA A 200 35.63 26.77 -19.12
C ALA A 200 35.49 25.28 -19.46
N SER A 201 34.28 24.75 -19.28
CA SER A 201 33.98 23.38 -19.72
C SER A 201 34.20 23.30 -21.24
N PRO A 202 34.99 22.34 -21.74
CA PRO A 202 35.34 22.26 -23.15
C PRO A 202 34.09 22.03 -23.99
N VAL A 203 34.09 22.57 -25.21
CA VAL A 203 32.94 22.55 -26.13
C VAL A 203 32.65 21.15 -26.72
N SER A 204 33.50 20.16 -26.41
CA SER A 204 33.41 18.79 -26.90
C SER A 204 33.00 17.83 -25.77
N VAL A 205 32.09 16.90 -26.08
CA VAL A 205 31.43 15.94 -25.17
C VAL A 205 32.41 15.03 -24.40
N MET A 206 33.69 14.97 -24.80
CA MET A 206 34.72 14.11 -24.18
C MET A 206 35.67 14.84 -23.21
N GLY A 207 35.59 16.16 -23.07
CA GLY A 207 36.53 16.89 -22.20
C GLY A 207 36.00 17.03 -20.77
N LYS A 208 36.74 16.53 -19.77
CA LYS A 208 36.37 16.61 -18.34
C LYS A 208 37.28 17.59 -17.58
N VAL A 209 36.68 18.38 -16.67
CA VAL A 209 37.35 19.39 -15.83
C VAL A 209 37.70 18.79 -14.46
N GLY A 210 38.93 18.98 -13.97
CA GLY A 210 39.39 18.55 -12.65
C GLY A 210 40.79 19.05 -12.30
N VAL A 211 41.02 19.31 -11.01
CA VAL A 211 42.30 19.78 -10.43
C VAL A 211 43.36 18.70 -10.62
N GLY A 212 44.40 19.00 -11.39
CA GLY A 212 45.52 18.09 -11.68
C GLY A 212 45.89 17.97 -13.16
N THR A 213 45.07 18.47 -14.08
CA THR A 213 45.41 18.47 -15.52
C THR A 213 46.21 19.73 -15.89
N CYS A 214 47.45 19.82 -15.42
CA CYS A 214 48.39 20.82 -15.93
C CYS A 214 48.70 20.49 -17.40
N GLY A 215 48.00 21.15 -18.33
CA GLY A 215 48.49 21.40 -19.68
C GLY A 215 48.43 20.27 -20.72
N ILE A 216 47.73 19.16 -20.49
CA ILE A 216 47.57 18.11 -21.51
C ILE A 216 46.08 17.98 -21.87
N ALA A 217 45.60 18.87 -22.73
CA ALA A 217 44.20 18.93 -23.14
C ALA A 217 43.80 17.84 -24.17
N ASP A 218 44.77 17.19 -24.83
CA ASP A 218 44.48 16.34 -26.00
C ASP A 218 45.05 14.91 -25.93
N LYS A 219 45.56 14.45 -24.78
CA LYS A 219 45.96 13.04 -24.65
C LYS A 219 44.91 12.25 -23.87
N PRO A 220 44.50 11.06 -24.34
CA PRO A 220 43.69 10.17 -23.54
C PRO A 220 44.46 9.81 -22.26
N MET A 221 43.72 9.46 -21.20
CA MET A 221 44.27 8.93 -19.96
C MET A 221 45.27 7.80 -20.28
N THR A 222 46.43 7.80 -19.63
CA THR A 222 47.42 6.72 -19.80
C THR A 222 46.72 5.38 -19.60
N GLN A 223 46.75 4.54 -20.63
CA GLN A 223 46.04 3.26 -20.60
C GLN A 223 46.70 2.38 -19.55
N TYR A 224 45.91 1.94 -18.56
CA TYR A 224 46.38 0.99 -17.56
C TYR A 224 46.57 -0.37 -18.24
N HIS A 225 47.82 -0.76 -18.46
CA HIS A 225 48.13 -2.13 -18.86
C HIS A 225 48.20 -2.99 -17.61
N ASP A 226 47.18 -3.81 -17.42
CA ASP A 226 47.17 -4.83 -16.37
C ASP A 226 48.37 -5.78 -16.55
N THR A 227 49.29 -5.76 -15.59
CA THR A 227 50.49 -6.61 -15.59
C THR A 227 50.22 -8.03 -15.12
N SER A 228 48.94 -8.40 -14.87
CA SER A 228 48.53 -9.74 -14.45
C SER A 228 49.00 -10.87 -15.36
N LYS A 229 49.34 -10.59 -16.63
CA LYS A 229 49.85 -11.58 -17.59
C LYS A 229 51.29 -12.05 -17.36
N TYR A 230 52.07 -11.42 -16.48
CA TYR A 230 53.48 -11.82 -16.23
C TYR A 230 53.71 -12.56 -14.91
N ASN A 231 52.65 -12.87 -14.14
CA ASN A 231 52.73 -13.74 -12.95
C ASN A 231 52.53 -15.23 -13.27
N VAL A 232 53.08 -15.72 -14.38
CA VAL A 232 53.27 -17.17 -14.58
C VAL A 232 54.68 -17.53 -14.12
N ARG A 233 54.92 -17.44 -12.81
CA ARG A 233 56.04 -18.14 -12.18
C ARG A 233 55.46 -19.33 -11.40
N HIS A 234 55.76 -20.52 -11.93
CA HIS A 234 55.63 -21.84 -11.31
C HIS A 234 54.21 -22.42 -11.18
N LEU A 235 53.74 -23.02 -12.27
CA LEU A 235 53.13 -24.35 -12.18
C LEU A 235 54.04 -25.29 -12.97
N MET A 236 55.01 -25.91 -12.28
CA MET A 236 55.68 -27.10 -12.80
C MET A 236 54.69 -28.27 -12.68
N PRO A 237 54.54 -29.11 -13.71
CA PRO A 237 53.86 -30.38 -13.55
C PRO A 237 54.82 -31.39 -12.87
N GLN A 238 54.36 -31.98 -11.77
CA GLN A 238 54.80 -33.28 -11.26
C GLN A 238 53.56 -34.16 -11.14
#